data_AF-A0A1B3ZF90-F1
#
_entry.id   AF-A0A1B3ZF90-F1
#
_cell.length_a   1.000
_cell.length_b   1.000
_cell.length_c   1.000
_cell.angle_alpha   90.00
_cell.angle_beta   90.00
_cell.angle_gamma   90.00
#
_symmetry.space_group_name_H-M   'P 1'
#
loop_
_entity.id
_entity.type
_entity.pdbx_description
1 polymer ?
#
loop_
_entity_poly.entity_id
_entity_poly.type
_entity_poly.pdbx_seq_one_letter_code
_entity_poly.pdbx_strand_id
1 'polypeptide(L)'
;MALVAVCAGVALYRRRGGADEAPVEEEAVAPPPEPSPLPPAPVVEAVTAPRARVAITLEVKRAGTNLLSAAVEYRIILHNAGEVDARAIALDLRLFGVDPALERTLEALFAAPIERAVVARFDLAAGATAALEGTAMLPRDIMPPLAVQGIGEGRALFVPVMTVALDYGWDGGSGRSAASFVVGLDRGADAKLGPFRLDGAPRMHDRVRQLPFTVSRDD
;
A
#
# COMPACT_ATOMS: atom_id res chain seq x y z
N MET A 1 -6.95 -17.52 -61.22
CA MET A 1 -8.05 -16.54 -61.36
C MET A 1 -7.69 -15.31 -60.56
N ALA A 2 -7.40 -14.22 -61.27
CA ALA A 2 -7.02 -12.92 -60.72
C ALA A 2 -8.24 -12.15 -60.21
N LEU A 3 -8.07 -11.28 -59.21
CA LEU A 3 -8.53 -9.90 -59.30
C LEU A 3 -7.88 -9.01 -58.23
N VAL A 4 -7.29 -7.93 -58.71
CA VAL A 4 -6.89 -6.71 -57.96
C VAL A 4 -8.11 -5.78 -57.91
N ALA A 5 -8.29 -5.03 -56.83
CA ALA A 5 -8.97 -3.73 -56.90
C ALA A 5 -8.45 -2.78 -55.81
N VAL A 6 -8.01 -1.63 -56.27
CA VAL A 6 -7.49 -0.45 -55.56
C VAL A 6 -8.55 0.66 -55.66
N CYS A 7 -8.74 1.44 -54.59
CA CYS A 7 -9.12 2.87 -54.61
C CYS A 7 -8.44 3.52 -53.38
N ALA A 8 -7.45 4.43 -53.48
CA ALA A 8 -7.50 5.82 -53.95
C ALA A 8 -8.61 6.62 -53.23
N GLY A 9 -8.34 7.49 -52.27
CA GLY A 9 -7.68 8.81 -52.34
C GLY A 9 -8.34 9.70 -51.27
N VAL A 10 -7.91 10.89 -50.86
CA VAL A 10 -6.92 11.88 -51.32
C VAL A 10 -6.92 13.03 -50.28
N ALA A 11 -5.81 13.78 -50.19
CA ALA A 11 -5.73 15.20 -49.83
C ALA A 11 -5.92 15.67 -48.37
N LEU A 12 -5.21 16.68 -47.85
CA LEU A 12 -4.24 17.63 -48.43
C LEU A 12 -3.55 18.43 -47.31
N TYR A 13 -2.36 18.95 -47.65
CA TYR A 13 -1.85 20.30 -47.31
C TYR A 13 -1.17 20.53 -45.94
N ARG A 14 0.03 21.16 -45.81
CA ARG A 14 0.95 21.85 -46.72
C ARG A 14 2.37 21.76 -46.16
N ARG A 15 3.38 21.45 -46.98
CA ARG A 15 4.77 21.85 -46.74
C ARG A 15 5.16 22.88 -47.79
N ARG A 16 5.48 24.10 -47.34
CA ARG A 16 6.32 25.10 -48.05
C ARG A 16 7.71 24.43 -48.21
N GLY A 17 8.39 24.34 -49.36
CA GLY A 17 8.71 25.37 -50.37
C GLY A 17 9.73 26.34 -49.75
N GLY A 18 11.02 26.38 -50.07
CA GLY A 18 11.82 25.96 -51.22
C GLY A 18 12.82 27.10 -51.51
N ALA A 19 13.96 26.77 -52.14
CA ALA A 19 15.07 27.64 -52.59
C ALA A 19 16.13 27.98 -51.52
N ASP A 20 17.35 27.46 -51.64
CA ASP A 20 18.44 27.79 -52.58
C ASP A 20 19.21 29.03 -52.08
N GLU A 21 20.43 28.79 -51.63
CA GLU A 21 21.27 29.69 -50.84
C GLU A 21 22.52 30.00 -51.67
N ALA A 22 22.71 31.27 -52.02
CA ALA A 22 23.96 31.82 -52.51
C ALA A 22 24.29 33.10 -51.69
N PRO A 23 25.58 33.37 -51.43
CA PRO A 23 26.01 34.08 -50.23
C PRO A 23 25.99 35.60 -50.38
N VAL A 24 25.66 36.30 -49.30
CA VAL A 24 25.82 37.76 -49.16
C VAL A 24 26.72 38.05 -47.97
N GLU A 25 27.72 38.88 -48.23
CA GLU A 25 28.80 39.31 -47.36
C GLU A 25 28.33 40.37 -46.32
N GLU A 26 28.77 40.11 -45.10
CA GLU A 26 28.91 40.88 -43.86
C GLU A 26 28.58 42.40 -43.81
N GLU A 27 27.68 42.76 -42.88
CA GLU A 27 27.66 44.08 -42.25
C GLU A 27 27.48 43.90 -40.73
N ALA A 28 28.49 44.33 -39.95
CA ALA A 28 28.59 44.12 -38.52
C ALA A 28 27.64 45.03 -37.73
N VAL A 29 26.72 44.43 -36.96
CA VAL A 29 25.91 45.12 -35.94
C VAL A 29 26.39 44.70 -34.55
N ALA A 30 26.81 45.67 -33.74
CA ALA A 30 27.22 45.44 -32.36
C ALA A 30 26.06 44.92 -31.48
N PRO A 31 26.30 43.93 -30.59
CA PRO A 31 25.24 43.37 -29.77
C PRO A 31 24.80 44.36 -28.65
N PRO A 32 23.51 44.39 -28.27
CA PRO A 32 23.03 45.14 -27.12
C PRO A 32 23.56 44.54 -25.80
N PRO A 33 23.73 45.34 -24.73
CA PRO A 33 24.24 44.86 -23.45
C PRO A 33 23.26 43.86 -22.82
N GLU A 34 23.79 42.70 -22.39
CA GLU A 34 23.03 41.68 -21.69
C GLU A 34 22.54 42.19 -20.32
N PRO A 35 21.27 41.94 -19.93
CA PRO A 35 20.78 42.25 -18.60
C PRO A 35 21.51 41.38 -17.58
N SER A 36 22.13 42.02 -16.57
CA SER A 36 22.81 41.30 -15.50
C SER A 36 21.82 40.39 -14.74
N PRO A 37 22.21 39.15 -14.39
CA PRO A 37 21.35 38.24 -13.65
C PRO A 37 20.97 38.84 -12.29
N LEU A 38 19.66 38.88 -11.99
CA LEU A 38 19.19 39.16 -10.64
C LEU A 38 19.73 38.06 -9.70
N PRO A 39 20.25 38.42 -8.52
CA PRO A 39 20.69 37.43 -7.55
C PRO A 39 19.50 36.51 -7.19
N PRO A 40 19.71 35.19 -7.06
CA PRO A 40 18.65 34.27 -6.69
C PRO A 40 18.06 34.67 -5.35
N ALA A 41 16.72 34.76 -5.28
CA ALA A 41 16.03 34.99 -4.02
C ALA A 41 16.41 33.86 -3.04
N PRO A 42 16.66 34.17 -1.75
CA PRO A 42 16.97 33.15 -0.78
C PRO A 42 15.81 32.16 -0.70
N VAL A 43 16.12 30.89 -0.94
CA VAL A 43 15.17 29.79 -0.73
C VAL A 43 14.92 29.71 0.77
N VAL A 44 13.76 30.18 1.22
CA VAL A 44 13.34 30.01 2.60
C VAL A 44 12.95 28.54 2.74
N GLU A 45 13.82 27.75 3.36
CA GLU A 45 13.55 26.34 3.66
C GLU A 45 12.35 26.28 4.61
N ALA A 46 11.25 25.70 4.14
CA ALA A 46 10.03 25.59 4.93
C ALA A 46 10.29 24.67 6.13
N VAL A 47 10.41 25.26 7.33
CA VAL A 47 10.50 24.50 8.58
C VAL A 47 9.19 23.73 8.74
N THR A 48 9.26 22.41 8.62
CA THR A 48 8.10 21.55 8.85
C THR A 48 7.84 21.50 10.35
N ALA A 49 6.61 21.79 10.77
CA ALA A 49 6.26 21.73 12.18
C ALA A 49 6.45 20.30 12.73
N PRO A 50 6.93 20.15 14.00
CA PRO A 50 7.07 18.84 14.63
C PRO A 50 5.76 18.04 14.61
N ARG A 51 5.85 16.72 14.38
CA ARG A 51 4.68 15.84 14.30
C ARG A 51 4.94 14.43 14.81
N ALA A 52 3.88 13.78 15.28
CA ALA A 52 3.89 12.37 15.65
C ALA A 52 3.85 11.47 14.39
N ARG A 53 4.52 10.31 14.45
CA ARG A 53 4.56 9.32 13.35
C ARG A 53 4.60 7.92 13.94
N VAL A 54 3.49 7.19 13.91
CA VAL A 54 3.41 5.87 14.55
C VAL A 54 3.62 4.76 13.51
N ALA A 55 4.79 4.14 13.52
CA ALA A 55 5.09 2.96 12.69
C ALA A 55 4.45 1.69 13.28
N ILE A 56 4.03 0.79 12.39
CA ILE A 56 3.35 -0.46 12.74
C ILE A 56 4.23 -1.63 12.26
N THR A 57 4.56 -2.51 13.19
CA THR A 57 5.17 -3.81 12.89
C THR A 57 4.26 -4.91 13.40
N LEU A 58 4.16 -5.98 12.62
CA LEU A 58 3.44 -7.19 13.01
C LEU A 58 4.41 -8.34 13.19
N GLU A 59 4.21 -9.13 14.24
CA GLU A 59 4.79 -10.45 14.45
C GLU A 59 3.66 -11.48 14.58
N VAL A 60 3.67 -12.53 13.76
CA VAL A 60 2.71 -13.64 13.86
C VAL A 60 3.36 -14.79 14.62
N LYS A 61 2.69 -15.25 15.68
CA LYS A 61 3.15 -16.38 16.51
C LYS A 61 2.63 -17.70 15.95
N ARG A 62 1.32 -17.76 15.68
CA ARG A 62 0.62 -18.94 15.19
C ARG A 62 -0.53 -18.52 14.29
N ALA A 63 -0.83 -19.31 13.27
CA ALA A 63 -2.02 -19.08 12.47
C ALA A 63 -2.57 -20.39 11.93
N GLY A 64 -3.86 -20.41 11.62
CA GLY A 64 -4.50 -21.58 11.07
C GLY A 64 -6.01 -21.51 11.20
N THR A 65 -6.62 -22.69 11.21
CA THR A 65 -8.07 -22.85 11.26
C THR A 65 -8.49 -23.69 12.46
N ASN A 66 -9.68 -23.39 12.97
CA ASN A 66 -10.42 -24.26 13.86
C ASN A 66 -11.78 -24.60 13.19
N LEU A 67 -12.70 -25.24 13.92
CA LEU A 67 -13.99 -25.64 13.36
C LEU A 67 -14.87 -24.46 12.94
N LEU A 68 -14.75 -23.32 13.63
CA LEU A 68 -15.64 -22.16 13.55
C LEU A 68 -14.99 -20.91 12.92
N SER A 69 -13.67 -20.83 12.88
CA SER A 69 -12.95 -19.64 12.39
C SER A 69 -11.54 -19.95 11.90
N ALA A 70 -10.96 -19.03 11.14
CA ALA A 70 -9.52 -18.88 11.07
C ALA A 70 -9.06 -18.01 12.25
N ALA A 71 -7.84 -18.27 12.74
CA ALA A 71 -7.25 -17.53 13.83
C ALA A 71 -5.79 -17.18 13.53
N VAL A 72 -5.39 -15.98 13.96
CA VAL A 72 -4.00 -15.49 13.93
C VAL A 72 -3.65 -15.01 15.33
N GLU A 73 -2.72 -15.67 15.99
CA GLU A 73 -2.09 -15.22 17.23
C GLU A 73 -0.93 -14.28 16.89
N TYR A 74 -0.91 -13.09 17.49
CA TYR A 74 -0.02 -12.02 17.06
C TYR A 74 0.57 -11.21 18.21
N ARG A 75 1.61 -10.44 17.87
CA ARG A 75 2.10 -9.27 18.58
C ARG A 75 2.20 -8.11 17.60
N ILE A 76 1.51 -7.01 17.87
CA ILE A 76 1.62 -5.74 17.16
C ILE A 76 2.57 -4.86 17.96
N ILE A 77 3.53 -4.26 17.27
CA ILE A 77 4.50 -3.34 17.85
C ILE A 77 4.25 -1.97 17.20
N LEU A 78 3.95 -0.99 18.04
CA LEU A 78 3.76 0.40 17.64
C LEU A 78 4.96 1.19 18.09
N HIS A 79 5.59 1.94 17.18
CA HIS A 79 6.73 2.78 17.50
C HIS A 79 6.48 4.21 17.05
N ASN A 80 6.53 5.18 17.96
CA ASN A 80 6.43 6.59 17.59
C ASN A 80 7.79 7.09 17.10
N ALA A 81 7.99 7.05 15.78
CA ALA A 81 9.14 7.60 15.08
C ALA A 81 9.01 9.12 14.81
N GLY A 82 8.03 9.78 15.42
CA GLY A 82 7.83 11.22 15.32
C GLY A 82 8.65 12.02 16.33
N GLU A 83 8.55 13.34 16.23
CA GLU A 83 9.28 14.29 17.08
C GLU A 83 8.50 14.67 18.34
N VAL A 84 7.21 14.37 18.37
CA VAL A 84 6.29 14.69 19.48
C VAL A 84 5.44 13.47 19.84
N ASP A 85 4.83 13.54 21.01
CA ASP A 85 3.95 12.49 21.53
C ASP A 85 2.72 12.28 20.64
N ALA A 86 2.40 11.01 20.38
CA ALA A 86 1.13 10.62 19.78
C ALA A 86 0.09 10.46 20.89
N ARG A 87 -1.02 11.19 20.80
CA ARG A 87 -2.08 11.21 21.82
C ARG A 87 -3.34 10.50 21.35
N ALA A 88 -4.04 9.92 22.30
CA ALA A 88 -5.35 9.29 22.14
C ALA A 88 -5.40 8.27 20.99
N ILE A 89 -4.34 7.45 20.86
CA ILE A 89 -4.22 6.43 19.81
C ILE A 89 -5.45 5.52 19.85
N ALA A 90 -6.24 5.55 18.80
CA ALA A 90 -7.33 4.62 18.54
C ALA A 90 -6.83 3.55 17.55
N LEU A 91 -6.99 2.27 17.90
CA LEU A 91 -6.53 1.16 17.08
C LEU A 91 -7.73 0.37 16.55
N ASP A 92 -7.79 0.15 15.24
CA ASP A 92 -8.65 -0.85 14.60
C ASP A 92 -7.77 -2.00 14.09
N LEU A 93 -8.23 -3.23 14.31
CA LEU A 93 -7.56 -4.45 13.90
C LEU A 93 -8.58 -5.40 13.30
N ARG A 94 -8.32 -5.84 12.07
CA ARG A 94 -9.21 -6.74 11.34
C ARG A 94 -8.45 -7.88 10.68
N LEU A 95 -9.11 -9.03 10.58
CA LEU A 95 -8.63 -10.19 9.84
C LEU A 95 -9.58 -10.42 8.66
N PHE A 96 -9.01 -10.46 7.46
CA PHE A 96 -9.73 -10.71 6.21
C PHE A 96 -9.22 -11.99 5.55
N GLY A 97 -10.02 -12.55 4.66
CA GLY A 97 -9.53 -13.45 3.62
C GLY A 97 -9.24 -12.65 2.34
N VAL A 98 -8.32 -13.13 1.52
CA VAL A 98 -8.17 -12.58 0.16
C VAL A 98 -9.43 -12.89 -0.66
N ASP A 99 -10.02 -11.83 -1.21
CA ASP A 99 -11.12 -11.88 -2.19
C ASP A 99 -10.98 -10.71 -3.19
N PRO A 100 -11.74 -10.71 -4.30
CA PRO A 100 -11.62 -9.67 -5.34
C PRO A 100 -11.95 -8.23 -4.90
N ALA A 101 -12.69 -8.04 -3.80
CA ALA A 101 -13.08 -6.73 -3.28
C ALA A 101 -12.19 -6.26 -2.11
N LEU A 102 -11.21 -7.06 -1.70
CA LEU A 102 -10.37 -6.78 -0.53
C LEU A 102 -9.68 -5.42 -0.65
N GLU A 103 -9.09 -5.09 -1.80
CA GLU A 103 -8.34 -3.84 -1.97
C GLU A 103 -9.21 -2.61 -1.74
N ARG A 104 -10.38 -2.54 -2.39
CA ARG A 104 -11.37 -1.48 -2.15
C ARG A 104 -11.84 -1.43 -0.70
N THR A 105 -11.98 -2.60 -0.06
CA THR A 105 -12.37 -2.69 1.35
C THR A 105 -11.30 -2.11 2.26
N LEU A 106 -10.02 -2.38 1.99
CA LEU A 106 -8.89 -1.83 2.73
C LEU A 106 -8.77 -0.32 2.52
N GLU A 107 -8.95 0.18 1.30
CA GLU A 107 -8.95 1.62 1.02
C GLU A 107 -10.05 2.35 1.81
N ALA A 108 -11.27 1.83 1.78
CA ALA A 108 -12.38 2.39 2.55
C ALA A 108 -12.11 2.35 4.05
N LEU A 109 -11.56 1.24 4.56
CA LEU A 109 -11.17 1.10 5.96
C LEU A 109 -10.12 2.13 6.36
N PHE A 110 -9.11 2.35 5.52
CA PHE A 110 -8.02 3.30 5.79
C PHE A 110 -8.43 4.76 5.62
N ALA A 111 -9.55 5.03 4.94
CA ALA A 111 -10.13 6.37 4.83
C ALA A 111 -11.11 6.68 5.99
N ALA A 112 -11.75 5.69 6.59
CA ALA A 112 -12.76 5.88 7.63
C ALA A 112 -12.17 6.22 9.02
N PRO A 113 -12.78 7.13 9.81
CA PRO A 113 -12.40 7.37 11.21
C PRO A 113 -12.61 6.13 12.09
N ILE A 114 -11.74 5.93 13.08
CA ILE A 114 -11.85 4.84 14.06
C ILE A 114 -12.79 5.26 15.20
N GLU A 115 -14.07 4.93 15.03
CA GLU A 115 -15.10 5.21 16.04
C GLU A 115 -14.91 4.38 17.32
N ARG A 116 -14.64 3.07 17.14
CA ARG A 116 -14.48 2.11 18.24
C ARG A 116 -13.12 1.43 18.15
N ALA A 117 -12.21 1.83 19.04
CA ALA A 117 -10.92 1.18 19.20
C ALA A 117 -11.08 -0.23 19.79
N VAL A 118 -10.23 -1.17 19.36
CA VAL A 118 -10.20 -2.55 19.87
C VAL A 118 -9.58 -2.66 21.26
N VAL A 119 -8.88 -1.62 21.70
CA VAL A 119 -8.36 -1.44 23.06
C VAL A 119 -8.69 -0.03 23.56
N ALA A 120 -8.56 0.20 24.87
CA ALA A 120 -8.66 1.55 25.43
C ALA A 120 -7.64 2.47 24.74
N ARG A 121 -8.05 3.71 24.43
CA ARG A 121 -7.15 4.71 23.82
C ARG A 121 -6.00 5.02 24.77
N PHE A 122 -4.81 5.23 24.23
CA PHE A 122 -3.60 5.48 25.00
C PHE A 122 -2.67 6.46 24.28
N ASP A 123 -1.72 7.02 25.02
CA ASP A 123 -0.70 7.91 24.48
C ASP A 123 0.62 7.15 24.28
N LEU A 124 1.42 7.59 23.32
CA LEU A 124 2.75 7.04 23.03
C LEU A 124 3.75 8.18 22.84
N ALA A 125 4.66 8.31 23.79
CA ALA A 125 5.68 9.36 23.76
C ALA A 125 6.58 9.28 22.52
N ALA A 126 7.21 10.39 22.13
CA ALA A 126 8.20 10.39 21.06
C ALA A 126 9.32 9.37 21.32
N GLY A 127 9.65 8.56 20.32
CA GLY A 127 10.64 7.48 20.42
C GLY A 127 10.19 6.24 21.21
N ALA A 128 9.02 6.26 21.84
CA ALA A 128 8.53 5.14 22.63
C ALA A 128 7.94 4.02 21.77
N THR A 129 7.88 2.82 22.36
CA THR A 129 7.29 1.63 21.75
C THR A 129 6.25 1.02 22.67
N ALA A 130 5.11 0.63 22.11
CA ALA A 130 4.08 -0.16 22.77
C ALA A 130 3.89 -1.49 22.05
N ALA A 131 3.55 -2.55 22.79
CA ALA A 131 3.26 -3.86 22.23
C ALA A 131 1.87 -4.33 22.65
N LEU A 132 1.11 -4.87 21.70
CA LEU A 132 -0.21 -5.44 21.92
C LEU A 132 -0.22 -6.87 21.42
N GLU A 133 -0.62 -7.80 22.26
CA GLU A 133 -0.75 -9.22 21.89
C GLU A 133 -2.20 -9.65 21.91
N GLY A 134 -2.55 -10.61 21.06
CA GLY A 134 -3.91 -11.11 21.00
C GLY A 134 -4.13 -12.17 19.95
N THR A 135 -5.41 -12.43 19.68
CA THR A 135 -5.85 -13.38 18.65
C THR A 135 -6.91 -12.72 17.80
N ALA A 136 -6.64 -12.58 16.50
CA ALA A 136 -7.61 -12.12 15.53
C ALA A 136 -8.32 -13.33 14.95
N MET A 137 -9.64 -13.26 14.79
CA MET A 137 -10.46 -14.36 14.28
C MET A 137 -11.31 -13.93 13.11
N LEU A 138 -11.45 -14.81 12.12
CA LEU A 138 -12.36 -14.65 10.99
C LEU A 138 -13.33 -15.83 11.00
N PRO A 139 -14.62 -15.61 11.31
CA PRO A 139 -15.65 -16.65 11.29
C PRO A 139 -15.72 -17.39 9.95
N ARG A 140 -16.01 -18.69 10.01
CA ARG A 140 -15.96 -19.59 8.85
C ARG A 140 -17.07 -19.35 7.84
N ASP A 141 -18.21 -18.84 8.28
CA ASP A 141 -19.37 -18.49 7.45
C ASP A 141 -19.09 -17.30 6.50
N ILE A 142 -18.21 -16.38 6.90
CA ILE A 142 -17.80 -15.22 6.10
C ILE A 142 -16.40 -15.35 5.48
N MET A 143 -15.77 -16.52 5.61
CA MET A 143 -14.43 -16.77 5.07
C MET A 143 -14.52 -17.09 3.58
N PRO A 144 -13.96 -16.25 2.69
CA PRO A 144 -13.99 -16.51 1.26
C PRO A 144 -13.09 -17.72 0.93
N PRO A 145 -13.63 -18.84 0.41
CA PRO A 145 -12.79 -19.92 -0.05
C PRO A 145 -12.07 -19.48 -1.33
N LEU A 146 -10.74 -19.56 -1.34
CA LEU A 146 -9.98 -19.45 -2.57
C LEU A 146 -10.03 -20.80 -3.29
N ALA A 147 -10.93 -20.91 -4.27
CA ALA A 147 -10.95 -22.02 -5.20
C ALA A 147 -9.85 -21.81 -6.24
N VAL A 148 -8.81 -22.64 -6.23
CA VAL A 148 -7.77 -22.59 -7.27
C VAL A 148 -8.24 -23.40 -8.48
N GLN A 149 -8.52 -22.70 -9.59
CA GLN A 149 -8.80 -23.38 -10.86
C GLN A 149 -7.60 -24.24 -11.27
N GLY A 150 -7.85 -25.48 -11.70
CA GLY A 150 -6.82 -26.42 -12.14
C GLY A 150 -6.18 -27.29 -11.04
N ILE A 151 -6.57 -27.14 -9.77
CA ILE A 151 -6.09 -28.03 -8.70
C ILE A 151 -7.21 -28.89 -8.08
N GLY A 152 -7.89 -29.68 -8.91
CA GLY A 152 -8.84 -30.72 -8.48
C GLY A 152 -10.08 -30.22 -7.72
N GLU A 153 -11.16 -31.00 -7.73
CA GLU A 153 -12.29 -30.75 -6.84
C GLU A 153 -11.85 -30.92 -5.38
N GLY A 154 -12.24 -30.00 -4.49
CA GLY A 154 -12.04 -30.14 -3.04
C GLY A 154 -10.86 -29.39 -2.41
N ARG A 155 -10.01 -28.68 -3.16
CA ARG A 155 -8.92 -27.88 -2.57
C ARG A 155 -9.34 -26.45 -2.27
N ALA A 156 -10.06 -26.27 -1.16
CA ALA A 156 -10.38 -24.95 -0.64
C ALA A 156 -9.18 -24.39 0.14
N LEU A 157 -8.64 -23.26 -0.32
CA LEU A 157 -7.52 -22.57 0.31
C LEU A 157 -7.98 -21.27 0.98
N PHE A 158 -7.20 -20.81 1.94
CA PHE A 158 -7.41 -19.56 2.63
C PHE A 158 -6.10 -18.82 2.82
N VAL A 159 -6.10 -17.53 2.49
CA VAL A 159 -4.97 -16.62 2.68
C VAL A 159 -5.44 -15.48 3.58
N PRO A 160 -5.06 -15.49 4.87
CA PRO A 160 -5.40 -14.42 5.80
C PRO A 160 -4.62 -13.14 5.50
N VAL A 161 -5.32 -12.01 5.55
CA VAL A 161 -4.73 -10.67 5.54
C VAL A 161 -5.12 -9.98 6.83
N MET A 162 -4.13 -9.67 7.66
CA MET A 162 -4.34 -8.93 8.91
C MET A 162 -4.03 -7.45 8.68
N THR A 163 -4.93 -6.61 9.15
CA THR A 163 -4.91 -5.17 8.87
C THR A 163 -5.01 -4.38 10.15
N VAL A 164 -4.08 -3.45 10.34
CA VAL A 164 -4.01 -2.53 11.48
C VAL A 164 -4.18 -1.11 10.96
N ALA A 165 -5.06 -0.34 11.60
CA ALA A 165 -5.20 1.10 11.37
C ALA A 165 -5.16 1.85 12.70
N LEU A 166 -4.56 3.03 12.68
CA LEU A 166 -4.38 3.91 13.84
C LEU A 166 -4.84 5.32 13.50
N ASP A 167 -5.61 5.92 14.40
CA ASP A 167 -5.88 7.36 14.44
C ASP A 167 -5.24 7.93 15.70
N TYR A 168 -4.52 9.05 15.56
CA TYR A 168 -3.87 9.70 16.69
C TYR A 168 -3.72 11.21 16.48
N GLY A 169 -3.66 11.94 17.59
CA GLY A 169 -3.46 13.39 17.62
C GLY A 169 -2.07 13.78 18.10
N TRP A 170 -1.71 15.04 17.90
CA TRP A 170 -0.64 15.74 18.62
C TRP A 170 -1.00 17.23 18.70
N ASP A 171 -0.20 18.02 19.41
CA ASP A 171 -0.43 19.46 19.46
C ASP A 171 -0.27 20.09 18.08
N GLY A 172 -1.36 20.65 17.54
CA GLY A 172 -1.37 21.27 16.21
C GLY A 172 -1.69 20.32 15.05
N GLY A 173 -2.06 19.05 15.31
CA GLY A 173 -2.44 18.15 14.22
C GLY A 173 -3.01 16.80 14.62
N SER A 174 -3.34 16.02 13.59
CA SER A 174 -3.72 14.61 13.72
C SER A 174 -3.17 13.82 12.55
N GLY A 175 -3.05 12.52 12.74
CA GLY A 175 -2.45 11.62 11.78
C GLY A 175 -3.06 10.24 11.84
N ARG A 176 -2.78 9.51 10.77
CA ARG A 176 -3.19 8.14 10.59
C ARG A 176 -2.02 7.30 10.16
N SER A 177 -1.98 6.06 10.60
CA SER A 177 -1.04 5.05 10.11
C SER A 177 -1.80 3.75 9.90
N ALA A 178 -1.50 3.06 8.80
CA ALA A 178 -2.18 1.82 8.46
C ALA A 178 -1.23 0.86 7.76
N ALA A 179 -1.40 -0.42 8.02
CA ALA A 179 -0.61 -1.48 7.40
C ALA A 179 -1.44 -2.77 7.29
N SER A 180 -1.27 -3.47 6.16
CA SER A 180 -1.83 -4.80 5.94
C SER A 180 -0.71 -5.81 5.75
N PHE A 181 -0.95 -7.04 6.20
CA PHE A 181 0.03 -8.11 6.17
C PHE A 181 -0.64 -9.40 5.73
N VAL A 182 -0.10 -10.05 4.70
CA VAL A 182 -0.50 -11.41 4.35
C VAL A 182 0.18 -12.38 5.29
N VAL A 183 -0.57 -13.33 5.83
CA VAL A 183 -0.08 -14.35 6.76
C VAL A 183 -0.16 -15.72 6.11
N GLY A 184 0.88 -16.52 6.24
CA GLY A 184 0.90 -17.86 5.64
C GLY A 184 1.93 -18.79 6.25
N LEU A 185 1.90 -20.04 5.80
CA LEU A 185 2.85 -21.07 6.19
C LEU A 185 4.25 -20.68 5.73
N ASP A 186 5.20 -20.71 6.65
CA ASP A 186 6.60 -20.43 6.34
C ASP A 186 7.26 -21.67 5.71
N ARG A 187 7.75 -21.50 4.48
CA ARG A 187 8.43 -22.56 3.71
C ARG A 187 9.93 -22.29 3.57
N GLY A 188 10.48 -21.34 4.32
CA GLY A 188 11.87 -20.90 4.22
C GLY A 188 11.98 -19.46 3.71
N ALA A 189 13.15 -18.86 3.93
CA ALA A 189 13.40 -17.43 3.70
C ALA A 189 12.99 -16.96 2.30
N ASP A 190 13.40 -17.68 1.26
CA ASP A 190 13.19 -17.31 -0.16
C ASP A 190 11.91 -17.90 -0.77
N ALA A 191 11.15 -18.67 0.00
CA ALA A 191 9.94 -19.31 -0.49
C ALA A 191 8.72 -18.39 -0.34
N LYS A 192 7.81 -18.46 -1.32
CA LYS A 192 6.48 -17.84 -1.20
C LYS A 192 5.72 -18.44 -0.02
N LEU A 193 4.98 -17.59 0.69
CA LEU A 193 4.11 -18.03 1.78
C LEU A 193 3.11 -19.09 1.29
N GLY A 194 2.86 -20.07 2.15
CA GLY A 194 1.84 -21.08 1.89
C GLY A 194 0.45 -20.67 2.35
N PRO A 195 -0.60 -20.94 1.56
CA PRO A 195 -1.96 -20.79 2.03
C PRO A 195 -2.31 -21.86 3.06
N PHE A 196 -3.35 -21.59 3.84
CA PHE A 196 -3.97 -22.56 4.73
C PHE A 196 -5.00 -23.39 3.96
N ARG A 197 -5.13 -24.66 4.33
CA ARG A 197 -6.11 -25.58 3.77
C ARG A 197 -7.40 -25.54 4.60
N LEU A 198 -8.54 -25.41 3.94
CA LEU A 198 -9.87 -25.46 4.56
C LEU A 198 -10.53 -26.84 4.45
N ASP A 199 -10.00 -27.68 3.58
CA ASP A 199 -10.46 -29.05 3.28
C ASP A 199 -9.83 -30.12 4.20
N GLY A 200 -8.81 -29.74 4.97
CA GLY A 200 -8.15 -30.62 5.93
C GLY A 200 -8.75 -30.53 7.34
N ALA A 201 -8.22 -31.37 8.25
CA ALA A 201 -8.50 -31.24 9.67
C ALA A 201 -8.05 -29.85 10.17
N PRO A 202 -8.86 -29.15 10.99
CA PRO A 202 -8.48 -27.84 11.51
C PRO A 202 -7.18 -27.93 12.31
N ARG A 203 -6.26 -27.00 12.05
CA ARG A 203 -4.93 -27.01 12.64
C ARG A 203 -4.37 -25.60 12.77
N MET A 204 -3.77 -25.33 13.93
CA MET A 204 -2.89 -24.18 14.15
C MET A 204 -1.44 -24.55 13.80
N HIS A 205 -0.74 -23.62 13.16
CA HIS A 205 0.63 -23.77 12.72
C HIS A 205 1.52 -22.73 13.41
N ASP A 206 2.63 -23.17 13.98
CA ASP A 206 3.63 -22.28 14.60
C ASP A 206 4.68 -21.82 13.57
N ARG A 207 4.90 -22.62 12.52
CA ARG A 207 5.77 -22.27 11.39
C ARG A 207 5.02 -21.42 10.37
N VAL A 208 4.84 -20.16 10.74
CA VAL A 208 4.12 -19.14 9.96
C VAL A 208 4.96 -17.88 9.85
N ARG A 209 4.67 -17.09 8.81
CA ARG A 209 5.32 -15.78 8.58
C ARG A 209 4.30 -14.82 7.96
N GLN A 210 4.57 -13.54 8.16
CA GLN A 210 3.85 -12.42 7.58
C GLN A 210 4.72 -11.68 6.57
N LEU A 211 4.11 -11.20 5.49
CA LEU A 211 4.74 -10.26 4.55
C LEU A 211 3.84 -9.03 4.40
N PRO A 212 4.40 -7.84 4.15
CA PRO A 212 3.59 -6.68 3.80
C PRO A 212 2.63 -7.01 2.65
N PHE A 213 1.37 -6.66 2.82
CA PHE A 213 0.36 -6.75 1.78
C PHE A 213 0.21 -5.36 1.16
N THR A 214 0.89 -5.16 0.05
CA THR A 214 0.80 -3.93 -0.74
C THR A 214 -0.26 -4.14 -1.82
N VAL A 215 -1.24 -3.25 -1.86
CA VAL A 215 -2.21 -3.16 -2.95
C VAL A 215 -1.46 -2.64 -4.18
N SER A 216 -1.60 -3.32 -5.33
CA SER A 216 -1.08 -2.77 -6.59
C SER A 216 -1.88 -1.49 -6.90
N ARG A 217 -1.19 -0.36 -7.00
CA ARG A 217 -1.79 0.83 -7.62
C ARG A 217 -1.61 0.67 -9.12
N ASP A 218 -2.70 0.43 -9.83
CA ASP A 218 -2.73 0.69 -11.27
C ASP A 218 -2.78 2.21 -11.42
N ASP A 219 -1.68 2.80 -11.90
CA ASP A 219 -1.59 4.22 -12.29
C ASP A 219 -2.31 4.49 -13.62
#